data_AF-A0A6N6KFN9-F1
#
_entry.id   AF-A0A6N6KFN9-F1
#
_cell.length_a   1.000
_cell.length_b   1.000
_cell.length_c   1.000
_cell.angle_alpha   90.00
_cell.angle_beta   90.00
_cell.angle_gamma   90.00
#
_symmetry.space_group_name_H-M   'P 1'
#
loop_
_entity.id
_entity.type
_entity.pdbx_description
1 polymer ?
#
loop_
_entity_poly.entity_id
_entity_poly.type
_entity_poly.pdbx_seq_one_letter_code
_entity_poly.pdbx_strand_id
1 'polypeptide(L)'
;MMMKRLLVLALLFVLGYYPAFSQCEIVIDSVDEFDSTRIVSAQVVSFGYLIPSNFETVDGALMIEEAKMLFSYTESDSLNAFIMTIAVPEYKFQAVEKGFNVLLKLSDSTLVESVYNVPDKGFFDKKINMRVYQHAVIIPFELFFRLTKAKIEKMRIVYPNQKRTFHLSEEQQDAILEAIRCVGEAAGYYPLRP
;
A
#
# COMPACT_ATOMS: atom_id res chain seq x y z
N MET A 1 25.12 33.25 41.16
CA MET A 1 24.47 31.92 41.16
C MET A 1 23.19 31.91 40.30
N MET A 2 23.24 32.46 39.07
CA MET A 2 22.05 32.60 38.19
C MET A 2 22.29 32.16 36.73
N MET A 3 23.53 31.83 36.34
CA MET A 3 23.86 31.48 34.95
C MET A 3 23.87 29.98 34.66
N LYS A 4 23.83 29.13 35.70
CA LYS A 4 23.76 27.66 35.57
C LYS A 4 22.33 27.11 35.43
N ARG A 5 21.30 27.89 35.77
CA ARG A 5 19.89 27.45 35.65
C ARG A 5 19.28 27.71 34.27
N LEU A 6 19.83 28.65 33.51
CA LEU A 6 19.35 28.95 32.15
C LEU A 6 19.81 27.90 31.11
N LEU A 7 20.97 27.28 31.31
CA LEU A 7 21.52 26.31 30.37
C LEU A 7 20.79 24.95 30.42
N VAL A 8 20.15 24.62 31.53
CA VAL A 8 19.41 23.35 31.68
C VAL A 8 18.03 23.42 31.02
N LEU A 9 17.42 24.60 30.90
CA LEU A 9 16.15 24.76 30.17
C LEU A 9 16.32 24.75 28.64
N ALA A 10 17.50 25.14 28.12
CA ALA A 10 17.77 25.11 26.69
C ALA A 10 18.05 23.69 26.15
N LEU A 11 18.52 22.77 26.99
CA LEU A 11 18.81 21.38 26.60
C LEU A 11 17.57 20.46 26.62
N LEU A 12 16.50 20.86 27.29
CA LEU A 12 15.23 20.10 27.32
C LEU A 12 14.31 20.41 26.13
N PHE A 13 14.60 21.46 25.35
CA PHE A 13 13.81 21.83 24.16
C PHE A 13 14.30 21.19 22.85
N VAL A 14 15.44 20.49 22.87
CA VAL A 14 16.02 19.81 21.68
C VAL A 14 15.62 18.32 21.61
N LEU A 15 14.92 17.80 22.62
CA LEU A 15 14.40 16.43 22.63
C LEU A 15 12.92 16.32 22.20
N GLY A 16 12.32 17.44 21.78
CA GLY A 16 10.96 17.47 21.25
C GLY A 16 10.96 17.26 19.74
N TYR A 17 10.28 16.19 19.30
CA TYR A 17 9.96 15.84 17.92
C TYR A 17 11.10 15.27 17.08
N TYR A 18 11.56 14.07 17.43
CA TYR A 18 11.69 13.08 16.38
C TYR A 18 10.27 12.65 16.02
N PRO A 19 9.71 13.03 14.86
CA PRO A 19 8.65 12.20 14.35
C PRO A 19 9.26 10.80 14.20
N ALA A 20 8.66 9.82 14.85
CA ALA A 20 8.82 8.43 14.44
C ALA A 20 8.14 8.28 13.08
N PHE A 21 8.70 8.92 12.04
CA PHE A 21 8.44 8.51 10.68
C PHE A 21 9.10 7.14 10.57
N SER A 22 8.24 6.12 10.49
CA SER A 22 8.61 4.78 10.08
C SER A 22 9.66 4.89 8.98
N GLN A 23 10.91 4.54 9.33
CA GLN A 23 11.89 4.17 8.32
C GLN A 23 11.20 3.13 7.46
N CYS A 24 11.16 3.36 6.15
CA CYS A 24 10.59 2.36 5.28
C CYS A 24 11.29 1.02 5.50
N GLU A 25 10.49 -0.01 5.77
CA GLU A 25 10.97 -1.36 5.98
C GLU A 25 10.76 -2.17 4.70
N ILE A 26 11.86 -2.50 4.02
CA ILE A 26 11.88 -3.52 2.96
C ILE A 26 11.81 -4.89 3.65
N VAL A 27 10.71 -5.61 3.42
CA VAL A 27 10.45 -6.92 4.04
C VAL A 27 10.94 -8.07 3.15
N ILE A 28 11.13 -7.82 1.85
CA ILE A 28 11.68 -8.76 0.89
C ILE A 28 12.69 -8.01 0.04
N ASP A 29 13.94 -8.47 0.02
CA ASP A 29 14.92 -8.20 -1.02
C ASP A 29 15.68 -9.50 -1.26
N SER A 30 15.29 -10.20 -2.31
CA SER A 30 15.81 -11.53 -2.62
C SER A 30 15.98 -11.72 -4.11
N VAL A 31 16.97 -12.54 -4.48
CA VAL A 31 17.15 -13.03 -5.84
C VAL A 31 16.84 -14.51 -5.86
N ASP A 32 15.94 -14.93 -6.75
CA ASP A 32 15.62 -16.34 -6.96
C ASP A 32 16.76 -17.02 -7.73
N GLU A 33 17.29 -18.13 -7.21
CA GLU A 33 18.40 -18.87 -7.82
C GLU A 33 17.99 -19.64 -9.09
N PHE A 34 16.70 -19.94 -9.27
CA PHE A 34 16.21 -20.73 -10.41
C PHE A 34 16.08 -19.92 -11.69
N ASP A 35 15.68 -18.65 -11.58
CA ASP A 35 15.42 -17.79 -12.73
C ASP A 35 16.10 -16.41 -12.63
N SER A 36 16.94 -16.18 -11.62
CA SER A 36 17.65 -14.92 -11.37
C SER A 36 16.73 -13.71 -11.17
N THR A 37 15.45 -13.94 -10.84
CA THR A 37 14.51 -12.86 -10.60
C THR A 37 14.79 -12.18 -9.27
N ARG A 38 15.07 -10.88 -9.28
CA ARG A 38 15.10 -10.06 -8.07
C ARG A 38 13.69 -9.60 -7.72
N ILE A 39 13.34 -9.69 -6.44
CA ILE A 39 12.08 -9.19 -5.89
C ILE A 39 12.40 -8.28 -4.71
N VAL A 40 11.83 -7.08 -4.74
CA VAL A 40 11.90 -6.09 -3.67
C VAL A 40 10.48 -5.75 -3.25
N SER A 41 10.16 -5.78 -1.95
CA SER A 41 8.83 -5.39 -1.45
C SER A 41 8.92 -4.61 -0.14
N ALA A 42 8.12 -3.54 -0.04
CA ALA A 42 7.93 -2.80 1.20
C ALA A 42 6.98 -3.54 2.15
N GLN A 43 6.95 -3.14 3.41
CA GLN A 43 5.97 -3.61 4.38
C GLN A 43 4.52 -3.35 3.90
N VAL A 44 3.62 -4.25 4.31
CA VAL A 44 2.19 -4.15 3.99
C VAL A 44 1.58 -2.93 4.69
N VAL A 45 0.85 -2.12 3.93
CA VAL A 45 0.11 -0.96 4.44
C VAL A 45 -1.39 -1.26 4.48
N SER A 46 -2.00 -1.22 5.65
CA SER A 46 -3.46 -1.27 5.80
C SER A 46 -4.08 0.06 5.40
N PHE A 47 -5.22 0.03 4.68
CA PHE A 47 -5.90 1.24 4.23
C PHE A 47 -7.42 1.07 4.18
N GLY A 48 -8.14 2.19 4.12
CA GLY A 48 -9.58 2.22 4.30
C GLY A 48 -9.97 2.29 5.77
N TYR A 49 -11.18 1.88 6.10
CA TYR A 49 -11.68 1.89 7.48
C TYR A 49 -11.57 0.52 8.14
N LEU A 50 -11.91 0.43 9.43
CA LEU A 50 -12.21 -0.86 10.05
C LEU A 50 -13.62 -1.28 9.66
N ILE A 51 -13.79 -2.54 9.29
CA ILE A 51 -15.10 -3.13 8.98
C ILE A 51 -15.40 -4.32 9.88
N PRO A 52 -16.67 -4.58 10.22
CA PRO A 52 -17.04 -5.78 10.94
C PRO A 52 -16.89 -7.00 10.04
N SER A 53 -16.20 -8.03 10.52
CA SER A 53 -16.17 -9.32 9.85
C SER A 53 -17.49 -10.09 10.04
N ASN A 54 -17.68 -11.20 9.33
CA ASN A 54 -18.81 -12.10 9.55
C ASN A 54 -18.55 -13.12 10.67
N PHE A 55 -17.44 -12.98 11.39
CA PHE A 55 -17.12 -13.84 12.53
C PHE A 55 -17.61 -13.18 13.82
N GLU A 56 -18.56 -13.82 14.48
CA GLU A 56 -19.12 -13.34 15.75
C GLU A 56 -18.32 -13.89 16.94
N THR A 57 -17.97 -12.98 17.84
CA THR A 57 -17.38 -13.28 19.15
C THR A 57 -18.38 -12.96 20.26
N VAL A 58 -18.02 -13.25 21.51
CA VAL A 58 -18.85 -12.89 22.68
C VAL A 58 -19.10 -11.38 22.77
N ASP A 59 -18.16 -10.58 22.28
CA ASP A 59 -18.19 -9.11 22.32
C ASP A 59 -18.76 -8.48 21.03
N GLY A 60 -19.28 -9.31 20.11
CA GLY A 60 -19.79 -8.88 18.80
C GLY A 60 -18.87 -9.27 17.64
N ALA A 61 -19.10 -8.67 16.47
CA ALA A 61 -18.32 -8.95 15.26
C ALA A 61 -16.85 -8.55 15.44
N LEU A 62 -15.93 -9.43 15.03
CA LEU A 62 -14.51 -9.10 15.01
C LEU A 62 -14.25 -7.98 14.00
N MET A 63 -13.68 -6.86 14.46
CA MET A 63 -13.29 -5.74 13.59
C MET A 63 -11.99 -6.06 12.85
N ILE A 64 -11.96 -5.78 11.55
CA ILE A 64 -10.82 -6.08 10.67
C ILE A 64 -10.51 -4.89 9.76
N GLU A 65 -9.29 -4.86 9.24
CA GLU A 65 -8.87 -3.91 8.20
C GLU A 65 -9.68 -4.11 6.92
N GLU A 66 -10.19 -3.02 6.34
CA GLU A 66 -10.99 -3.05 5.11
C GLU A 66 -10.17 -3.42 3.87
N ALA A 67 -8.90 -3.04 3.81
CA ALA A 67 -7.99 -3.43 2.74
C ALA A 67 -6.53 -3.34 3.17
N LYS A 68 -5.67 -4.05 2.44
CA LYS A 68 -4.21 -4.02 2.62
C LYS A 68 -3.51 -3.90 1.28
N MET A 69 -2.39 -3.19 1.23
CA MET A 69 -1.59 -3.03 0.03
C MET A 69 -0.14 -3.46 0.28
N LEU A 70 0.41 -4.20 -0.68
CA LEU A 70 1.84 -4.51 -0.78
C LEU A 70 2.35 -3.90 -2.08
N PHE A 71 3.39 -3.08 -1.99
CA PHE A 71 4.07 -2.55 -3.18
C PHE A 71 5.37 -3.31 -3.39
N SER A 72 5.59 -3.73 -4.64
CA SER A 72 6.72 -4.59 -5.00
C SER A 72 7.33 -4.18 -6.34
N TYR A 73 8.60 -4.49 -6.50
CA TYR A 73 9.33 -4.45 -7.76
C TYR A 73 9.86 -5.84 -8.05
N THR A 74 9.76 -6.26 -9.31
CA THR A 74 10.38 -7.49 -9.82
C THR A 74 11.22 -7.16 -11.04
N GLU A 75 12.39 -7.79 -11.12
CA GLU A 75 13.36 -7.63 -12.18
C GLU A 75 13.93 -8.98 -12.58
N SER A 76 13.95 -9.21 -13.89
CA SER A 76 14.58 -10.35 -14.54
C SER A 76 15.24 -9.86 -15.83
N ASP A 77 15.98 -10.72 -16.53
CA ASP A 77 16.63 -10.39 -17.81
C ASP A 77 15.68 -9.83 -18.89
N SER A 78 14.37 -10.08 -18.78
CA SER A 78 13.39 -9.75 -19.81
C SER A 78 12.25 -8.83 -19.36
N LEU A 79 12.06 -8.63 -18.06
CA LEU A 79 10.91 -7.91 -17.53
C LEU A 79 11.22 -7.22 -16.21
N ASN A 80 10.92 -5.92 -16.18
CA ASN A 80 10.90 -5.09 -14.97
C ASN A 80 9.48 -4.60 -14.74
N ALA A 81 8.93 -4.86 -13.56
CA ALA A 81 7.56 -4.48 -13.25
C ALA A 81 7.42 -4.00 -11.80
N PHE A 82 6.73 -2.87 -11.63
CA PHE A 82 6.16 -2.50 -10.35
C PHE A 82 4.77 -3.11 -10.21
N ILE A 83 4.50 -3.69 -9.05
CA ILE A 83 3.26 -4.39 -8.76
C ILE A 83 2.69 -3.82 -7.46
N MET A 84 1.45 -3.34 -7.53
CA MET A 84 0.65 -2.98 -6.36
C MET A 84 -0.35 -4.10 -6.11
N THR A 85 -0.10 -4.90 -5.08
CA THR A 85 -1.02 -5.97 -4.67
C THR A 85 -1.99 -5.44 -3.64
N ILE A 86 -3.29 -5.51 -3.92
CA ILE A 86 -4.35 -5.05 -3.02
C ILE A 86 -5.16 -6.26 -2.54
N ALA A 87 -5.21 -6.48 -1.23
CA ALA A 87 -6.03 -7.52 -0.61
C ALA A 87 -7.31 -6.92 -0.02
N VAL A 88 -8.47 -7.45 -0.42
CA VAL A 88 -9.80 -6.96 -0.01
C VAL A 88 -10.68 -8.11 0.48
N PRO A 89 -11.11 -8.11 1.76
CA PRO A 89 -12.19 -8.96 2.24
C PRO A 89 -13.55 -8.48 1.71
N GLU A 90 -14.34 -9.40 1.18
CA GLU A 90 -15.67 -9.15 0.64
C GLU A 90 -16.72 -10.02 1.36
N TYR A 91 -17.86 -9.40 1.69
CA TYR A 91 -19.00 -10.08 2.32
C TYR A 91 -19.68 -11.09 1.40
N LYS A 92 -19.57 -10.89 0.09
CA LYS A 92 -20.20 -11.72 -0.94
C LYS A 92 -19.17 -12.14 -1.96
N PHE A 93 -19.48 -13.22 -2.67
CA PHE A 93 -18.70 -13.60 -3.83
C PHE A 93 -18.75 -12.49 -4.89
N GLN A 94 -17.59 -12.16 -5.46
CA GLN A 94 -17.39 -11.19 -6.51
C GLN A 94 -16.80 -11.94 -7.70
N ALA A 95 -17.45 -11.84 -8.86
CA ALA A 95 -16.82 -12.23 -10.10
C ALA A 95 -15.74 -11.18 -10.40
N VAL A 96 -14.47 -11.54 -10.29
CA VAL A 96 -13.37 -10.61 -10.57
C VAL A 96 -12.78 -10.94 -11.93
N GLU A 97 -12.94 -10.01 -12.86
CA GLU A 97 -12.40 -10.15 -14.22
C GLU A 97 -11.00 -9.53 -14.30
N LYS A 98 -10.13 -10.15 -15.11
CA LYS A 98 -8.85 -9.56 -15.48
C LYS A 98 -9.10 -8.32 -16.35
N GLY A 99 -8.33 -7.26 -16.12
CA GLY A 99 -8.37 -6.08 -16.98
C GLY A 99 -8.25 -4.77 -16.24
N PHE A 100 -8.79 -3.74 -16.87
CA PHE A 100 -8.63 -2.33 -16.55
C PHE A 100 -9.69 -1.86 -15.55
N ASN A 101 -9.71 -2.44 -14.35
CA ASN A 101 -10.79 -2.27 -13.37
C ASN A 101 -10.38 -1.66 -12.02
N VAL A 102 -9.12 -1.24 -11.86
CA VAL A 102 -8.67 -0.47 -10.69
C VAL A 102 -8.41 0.97 -11.10
N LEU A 103 -9.02 1.92 -10.39
CA LEU A 103 -8.89 3.35 -10.63
C LEU A 103 -8.27 4.01 -9.40
N LEU A 104 -7.36 4.96 -9.63
CA LEU A 104 -6.72 5.74 -8.58
C LEU A 104 -7.06 7.22 -8.77
N LYS A 105 -7.48 7.89 -7.70
CA LYS A 105 -7.57 9.35 -7.66
C LYS A 105 -6.37 9.88 -6.88
N LEU A 106 -5.56 10.71 -7.53
CA LEU A 106 -4.37 11.30 -6.94
C LEU A 106 -4.65 12.70 -6.38
N SER A 107 -3.78 13.16 -5.48
CA SER A 107 -3.87 14.46 -4.81
C SER A 107 -3.69 15.67 -5.73
N ASP A 108 -3.10 15.46 -6.91
CA ASP A 108 -2.95 16.48 -7.95
C ASP A 108 -4.20 16.60 -8.85
N SER A 109 -5.32 16.03 -8.43
CA SER A 109 -6.57 15.91 -9.19
C SER A 109 -6.51 15.00 -10.43
N THR A 110 -5.39 14.29 -10.65
CA THR A 110 -5.31 13.28 -11.70
C THR A 110 -6.19 12.08 -11.35
N LEU A 111 -7.06 11.71 -12.29
CA LEU A 111 -7.73 10.42 -12.27
C LEU A 111 -6.94 9.46 -13.16
N VAL A 112 -6.35 8.44 -12.54
CA VAL A 112 -5.71 7.33 -13.27
C VAL A 112 -6.83 6.35 -13.61
N GLU A 113 -7.38 6.53 -14.79
CA GLU A 113 -8.41 5.67 -15.34
C GLU A 113 -7.75 4.37 -15.80
N SER A 114 -7.92 3.35 -14.97
CA SER A 114 -7.59 1.97 -15.23
C SER A 114 -6.12 1.57 -15.18
N VAL A 115 -5.81 0.78 -14.16
CA VAL A 115 -4.57 0.04 -14.07
C VAL A 115 -4.87 -1.43 -14.29
N TYR A 116 -4.00 -2.11 -15.05
CA TYR A 116 -4.22 -3.51 -15.41
C TYR A 116 -4.11 -4.39 -14.17
N ASN A 117 -5.20 -5.06 -13.84
CA ASN A 117 -5.33 -5.92 -12.68
C ASN A 117 -5.47 -7.39 -13.09
N VAL A 118 -4.69 -8.22 -12.41
CA VAL A 118 -4.79 -9.68 -12.46
C VAL A 118 -5.28 -10.16 -11.09
N PRO A 119 -6.59 -10.36 -10.91
CA PRO A 119 -7.13 -10.81 -9.64
C PRO A 119 -6.93 -12.32 -9.44
N ASP A 120 -6.89 -12.73 -8.18
CA ASP A 120 -7.02 -14.13 -7.78
C ASP A 120 -8.49 -14.60 -7.82
N LYS A 121 -8.72 -15.88 -7.49
CA LYS A 121 -10.08 -16.44 -7.41
C LYS A 121 -10.78 -16.12 -6.08
N GLY A 122 -10.11 -15.38 -5.19
CA GLY A 122 -10.45 -15.18 -3.80
C GLY A 122 -10.41 -16.47 -2.98
N PHE A 123 -9.77 -16.45 -1.82
CA PHE A 123 -9.81 -17.56 -0.86
C PHE A 123 -10.74 -17.23 0.29
N PHE A 124 -11.38 -18.25 0.85
CA PHE A 124 -12.23 -18.07 2.03
C PHE A 124 -11.39 -18.13 3.30
N ASP A 125 -11.36 -17.04 4.06
CA ASP A 125 -10.69 -16.98 5.35
C ASP A 125 -11.68 -17.29 6.47
N LYS A 126 -11.47 -18.44 7.12
CA LYS A 126 -12.31 -18.93 8.22
C LYS A 126 -12.22 -18.04 9.47
N LYS A 127 -11.13 -17.30 9.68
CA LYS A 127 -10.94 -16.46 10.88
C LYS A 127 -11.85 -15.24 10.90
N ILE A 128 -12.16 -14.73 9.70
CA ILE A 128 -13.01 -13.55 9.51
C ILE A 128 -14.35 -13.90 8.85
N ASN A 129 -14.53 -15.18 8.48
CA ASN A 129 -15.73 -15.70 7.81
C ASN A 129 -16.08 -14.92 6.53
N MET A 130 -15.07 -14.51 5.77
CA MET A 130 -15.20 -13.70 4.56
C MET A 130 -14.27 -14.22 3.47
N ARG A 131 -14.54 -13.81 2.22
CA ARG A 131 -13.68 -14.14 1.09
C ARG A 131 -12.71 -12.99 0.84
N VAL A 132 -11.42 -13.27 0.83
CA VAL A 132 -10.37 -12.29 0.56
C VAL A 132 -9.93 -12.44 -0.88
N TYR A 133 -10.00 -11.35 -1.64
CA TYR A 133 -9.49 -11.26 -3.00
C TYR A 133 -8.16 -10.51 -3.02
N GLN A 134 -7.25 -10.97 -3.87
CA GLN A 134 -5.99 -10.30 -4.15
C GLN A 134 -6.04 -9.74 -5.58
N HIS A 135 -5.75 -8.45 -5.72
CA HIS A 135 -5.67 -7.74 -6.98
C HIS A 135 -4.21 -7.39 -7.24
N ALA A 136 -3.57 -8.08 -8.18
CA ALA A 136 -2.21 -7.75 -8.60
C ALA A 136 -2.28 -6.70 -9.71
N VAL A 137 -1.99 -5.45 -9.36
CA VAL A 137 -2.10 -4.30 -10.24
C VAL A 137 -0.73 -3.95 -10.82
N ILE A 138 -0.57 -4.08 -12.13
CA ILE A 138 0.68 -3.78 -12.82
C ILE A 138 0.81 -2.28 -13.02
N ILE A 139 1.83 -1.67 -12.43
CA ILE A 139 2.07 -0.23 -12.46
C ILE A 139 3.07 0.08 -13.59
N PRO A 140 2.65 0.79 -14.65
CA PRO A 140 3.57 1.26 -15.68
C PRO A 140 4.59 2.25 -15.10
N PHE A 141 5.81 2.29 -15.64
CA PHE A 141 6.88 3.18 -15.17
C PHE A 141 6.45 4.66 -15.10
N GLU A 142 5.71 5.15 -16.10
CA GLU A 142 5.20 6.52 -16.08
C GLU A 142 4.29 6.78 -14.87
N LEU A 143 3.42 5.82 -14.55
CA LEU A 143 2.53 5.92 -13.38
C LEU A 143 3.35 5.83 -12.09
N PHE A 144 4.33 4.94 -12.01
CA PHE A 144 5.23 4.85 -10.86
C PHE A 144 5.87 6.20 -10.52
N PHE A 145 6.42 6.93 -11.50
CA PHE A 145 7.02 8.24 -11.25
C PHE A 145 6.02 9.30 -10.79
N ARG A 146 4.74 9.18 -11.15
CA ARG A 146 3.69 10.03 -10.58
C ARG A 146 3.37 9.63 -9.14
N LEU A 147 3.28 8.33 -8.88
CA LEU A 147 2.98 7.78 -7.55
C LEU A 147 4.09 8.03 -6.52
N THR A 148 5.32 8.35 -6.94
CA THR A 148 6.38 8.81 -6.03
C THR A 148 6.26 10.29 -5.64
N LYS A 149 5.35 11.05 -6.27
CA LYS A 149 5.17 12.49 -6.05
C LYS A 149 3.78 12.84 -5.53
N ALA A 150 2.74 12.23 -6.07
CA ALA A 150 1.35 12.48 -5.73
C ALA A 150 0.79 11.39 -4.81
N LYS A 151 0.04 11.81 -3.79
CA LYS A 151 -0.63 10.89 -2.84
C LYS A 151 -1.86 10.25 -3.51
N ILE A 152 -2.18 9.00 -3.15
CA ILE A 152 -3.40 8.33 -3.60
C ILE A 152 -4.54 8.68 -2.63
N GLU A 153 -5.46 9.56 -3.00
CA GLU A 153 -6.59 9.94 -2.13
C GLU A 153 -7.66 8.85 -2.03
N LYS A 154 -7.94 8.22 -3.18
CA LYS A 154 -9.00 7.22 -3.31
C LYS A 154 -8.58 6.12 -4.25
N MET A 155 -9.01 4.91 -3.93
CA MET A 155 -8.85 3.75 -4.78
C MET A 155 -10.23 3.16 -5.06
N ARG A 156 -10.49 2.78 -6.30
CA ARG A 156 -11.75 2.13 -6.68
C ARG A 156 -11.49 0.85 -7.45
N ILE A 157 -12.13 -0.22 -7.00
CA ILE A 157 -12.19 -1.50 -7.71
C ILE A 157 -13.59 -1.63 -8.30
N VAL A 158 -13.65 -1.86 -9.62
CA VAL A 158 -14.90 -2.02 -10.37
C VAL A 158 -15.12 -3.50 -10.62
N TYR A 159 -16.04 -4.09 -9.85
CA TYR A 159 -16.56 -5.42 -10.12
C TYR A 159 -17.76 -5.33 -11.08
N PRO A 160 -18.17 -6.42 -11.74
CA PRO A 160 -19.29 -6.40 -12.68
C PRO A 160 -20.61 -5.86 -12.08
N ASN A 161 -20.88 -6.21 -10.82
CA ASN A 161 -22.15 -5.89 -10.15
C ASN A 161 -22.04 -4.81 -9.07
N GLN A 162 -20.82 -4.36 -8.75
CA GLN A 162 -20.61 -3.38 -7.67
C GLN A 162 -19.33 -2.58 -7.87
N LYS A 163 -19.29 -1.36 -7.33
CA LYS A 163 -18.08 -0.53 -7.28
C LYS A 163 -17.65 -0.37 -5.84
N ARG A 164 -16.44 -0.80 -5.50
CA ARG A 164 -15.87 -0.64 -4.16
C ARG A 164 -14.91 0.55 -4.18
N THR A 165 -15.15 1.55 -3.32
CA THR A 165 -14.32 2.75 -3.25
C THR A 165 -13.77 2.90 -1.84
N PHE A 166 -12.45 2.93 -1.73
CA PHE A 166 -11.72 3.14 -0.49
C PHE A 166 -11.33 4.61 -0.40
N HIS A 167 -11.60 5.22 0.76
CA HIS A 167 -11.18 6.57 1.09
C HIS A 167 -10.00 6.46 2.05
N LEU A 168 -8.89 7.12 1.73
CA LEU A 168 -7.67 7.01 2.50
C LEU A 168 -7.51 8.24 3.40
N SER A 169 -7.23 8.03 4.68
CA SER A 169 -6.82 9.11 5.59
C SER A 169 -5.46 9.68 5.17
N GLU A 170 -5.12 10.91 5.58
CA GLU A 170 -3.83 11.50 5.25
C GLU A 170 -2.65 10.62 5.68
N GLU A 171 -2.74 10.00 6.87
CA GLU A 171 -1.74 9.06 7.37
C GLU A 171 -1.58 7.84 6.44
N GLN A 172 -2.69 7.24 5.98
CA GLN A 172 -2.65 6.12 5.04
C GLN A 172 -2.07 6.53 3.69
N GLN A 173 -2.40 7.75 3.22
CA GLN A 173 -1.86 8.30 1.99
C GLN A 173 -0.33 8.46 2.07
N ASP A 174 0.17 8.95 3.19
CA ASP A 174 1.61 9.12 3.43
C ASP A 174 2.34 7.79 3.56
N ALA A 175 1.76 6.83 4.29
CA ALA A 175 2.33 5.48 4.41
C ALA A 175 2.45 4.78 3.05
N ILE A 176 1.44 4.93 2.19
CA ILE A 176 1.46 4.38 0.83
C ILE A 176 2.51 5.06 -0.04
N LEU A 177 2.58 6.40 0.00
CA LEU A 177 3.57 7.18 -0.75
C LEU A 177 4.99 6.76 -0.36
N GLU A 178 5.24 6.57 0.94
CA GLU A 178 6.54 6.16 1.46
C GLU A 178 6.91 4.73 1.04
N ALA A 179 5.96 3.78 1.11
CA ALA A 179 6.18 2.42 0.62
C ALA A 179 6.56 2.39 -0.87
N ILE A 180 5.90 3.21 -1.70
CA ILE A 180 6.19 3.31 -3.14
C ILE A 180 7.59 3.87 -3.38
N ARG A 181 7.95 4.96 -2.69
CA ARG A 181 9.28 5.58 -2.80
C ARG A 181 10.37 4.61 -2.42
N CYS A 182 10.20 3.94 -1.29
CA CYS A 182 11.18 3.02 -0.75
C CYS A 182 11.48 1.82 -1.64
N VAL A 183 10.46 1.18 -2.23
CA VAL A 183 10.69 0.17 -3.26
C VAL A 183 11.40 0.77 -4.46
N GLY A 184 11.04 1.99 -4.85
CA GLY A 184 11.74 2.77 -5.86
C GLY A 184 13.23 2.99 -5.56
N GLU A 185 13.58 3.29 -4.31
CA GLU A 185 14.97 3.48 -3.86
C GLU A 185 15.75 2.19 -3.91
N ALA A 186 15.21 1.11 -3.35
CA ALA A 186 15.83 -0.20 -3.35
C ALA A 186 15.97 -0.80 -4.77
N ALA A 187 15.05 -0.45 -5.67
CA ALA A 187 15.12 -0.79 -7.09
C ALA A 187 16.00 0.18 -7.92
N GLY A 188 16.47 1.29 -7.35
CA GLY A 188 17.32 2.27 -8.03
C GLY A 188 16.61 3.21 -9.00
N TYR A 189 15.27 3.29 -8.97
CA TYR A 189 14.46 4.19 -9.81
C TYR A 189 14.01 5.46 -9.08
N TYR A 190 14.28 5.61 -7.78
CA TYR A 190 13.98 6.81 -7.00
C TYR A 190 15.13 7.16 -6.03
N PRO A 191 15.40 8.45 -5.74
CA PRO A 191 14.91 9.62 -6.46
C PRO A 191 15.44 9.64 -7.91
N LEU A 192 14.68 10.27 -8.81
CA LEU A 192 15.11 10.50 -10.19
C LEU A 192 16.45 11.25 -10.18
N ARG A 193 17.51 10.63 -10.69
CA ARG A 193 18.78 11.33 -10.90
C ARG A 193 18.63 12.26 -12.12
N PRO A 194 19.01 13.55 -11.99
CA PRO A 194 18.94 14.52 -13.08
C PRO A 194 19.89 14.18 -14.23
#